data_AF-A0A2J8URY3-F1
#
_entry.id   AF-A0A2J8URY3-F1
#
_cell.length_a   1.000
_cell.length_b   1.000
_cell.length_c   1.000
_cell.angle_alpha   90.00
_cell.angle_beta   90.00
_cell.angle_gamma   90.00
#
_symmetry.space_group_name_H-M   'P 1'
#
loop_
_entity.id
_entity.type
_entity.pdbx_description
1 polymer ?
#
loop_
_entity_poly.entity_id
_entity_poly.type
_entity_poly.pdbx_seq_one_letter_code
_entity_poly.pdbx_strand_id
1 'polypeptide(L)'
;MEQRPRGCAAAAAAVAAALLLVLLGARAQGGTRSPRCDCAGDFHKKIGLFCCRGCPAGHYLKAPCTEPCGNSTCLLCPQDTFLAWENHHNSECARCQACDEQASQVALENCSAVADTRCGCKPGWFVECQVSQCVSSSPFYCQPCLDCGALHRHARLLCSRRDTDCGTCLPGFYEHGNGCVSCPT
;
A
#
# COMPACT_ATOMS: atom_id res chain seq x y z
N MET A 1 58.36 -45.30 70.06
CA MET A 1 59.38 -44.29 69.73
C MET A 1 58.79 -43.45 68.61
N GLU A 2 58.30 -42.23 68.90
CA GLU A 2 59.10 -40.99 68.84
C GLU A 2 59.56 -40.70 67.39
N GLN A 3 59.36 -39.56 66.73
CA GLN A 3 58.92 -38.21 67.11
C GLN A 3 58.34 -37.51 65.87
N ARG A 4 57.48 -36.53 66.12
CA ARG A 4 57.33 -35.37 65.24
C ARG A 4 58.47 -34.40 65.57
N PRO A 5 59.01 -33.65 64.60
CA PRO A 5 59.39 -32.27 64.91
C PRO A 5 58.64 -31.26 64.03
N ARG A 6 58.37 -30.13 64.68
CA ARG A 6 57.83 -28.89 64.15
C ARG A 6 58.97 -28.02 63.64
N GLY A 7 58.64 -27.16 62.67
CA GLY A 7 59.15 -25.80 62.58
C GLY A 7 60.37 -25.61 61.68
N CYS A 8 60.27 -24.73 60.67
CA CYS A 8 60.61 -23.32 60.84
C CYS A 8 60.29 -22.53 59.56
N ALA A 9 60.04 -21.24 59.76
CA ALA A 9 59.58 -20.29 58.77
C ALA A 9 60.69 -19.78 57.83
N ALA A 10 60.23 -19.13 56.76
CA ALA A 10 60.78 -17.95 56.08
C ALA A 10 61.29 -18.15 54.64
N ALA A 11 61.00 -17.10 53.85
CA ALA A 11 61.35 -16.82 52.45
C ALA A 11 60.58 -17.68 51.41
N ALA A 12 59.93 -17.14 50.39
CA ALA A 12 60.19 -15.90 49.69
C ALA A 12 58.88 -15.24 49.22
N ALA A 13 58.60 -14.06 49.79
CA ALA A 13 57.72 -13.07 49.20
C ALA A 13 58.44 -12.48 47.98
N ALA A 14 58.28 -13.09 46.79
CA ALA A 14 58.80 -12.50 45.55
C ALA A 14 58.11 -12.97 44.25
N VAL A 15 57.02 -13.72 44.30
CA VAL A 15 56.34 -14.19 43.06
C VAL A 15 54.88 -13.72 42.96
N ALA A 16 54.28 -13.24 44.05
CA ALA A 16 52.86 -12.85 44.05
C ALA A 16 52.57 -11.42 43.54
N ALA A 17 53.58 -10.63 43.19
CA ALA A 17 53.39 -9.26 42.68
C ALA A 17 53.34 -9.18 41.14
N ALA A 18 53.77 -10.22 40.42
CA ALA A 18 53.75 -10.23 38.95
C ALA A 18 52.47 -10.84 38.34
N LEU A 19 51.64 -11.53 39.13
CA LEU A 19 50.35 -12.07 38.66
C LEU A 19 49.15 -11.13 38.82
N LEU A 20 49.31 -9.98 39.49
CA LEU A 20 48.22 -9.01 39.70
C LEU A 20 48.16 -7.87 38.66
N LEU A 21 49.09 -7.80 37.70
CA LEU A 21 49.04 -6.86 36.57
C LEU A 21 48.36 -7.42 35.31
N VAL A 22 47.85 -8.66 35.34
CA VAL A 22 47.07 -9.26 34.26
C VAL A 22 45.56 -9.06 34.45
N LEU A 23 45.13 -8.07 35.25
CA LEU A 23 43.72 -7.77 35.52
C LEU A 23 43.17 -6.45 34.94
N LEU A 24 43.90 -5.70 34.11
CA LEU A 24 43.44 -4.36 33.68
C LEU A 24 43.55 -4.05 32.18
N GLY A 25 43.47 -5.05 31.30
CA GLY A 25 43.85 -4.84 29.90
C GLY A 25 42.98 -5.48 28.82
N ALA A 26 41.67 -5.64 29.01
CA ALA A 26 40.77 -5.92 27.87
C ALA A 26 39.31 -5.52 28.15
N ARG A 27 39.07 -4.26 28.53
CA ARG A 27 37.81 -3.61 28.12
C ARG A 27 37.98 -3.15 26.68
N ALA A 28 38.04 -4.11 25.77
CA ALA A 28 37.86 -3.86 24.35
C ALA A 28 36.38 -3.51 24.17
N GLN A 29 36.13 -2.20 24.20
CA GLN A 29 35.06 -1.52 23.51
C GLN A 29 33.70 -2.21 23.63
N GLY A 30 32.90 -1.69 24.58
CA GLY A 30 31.48 -1.56 24.31
C GLY A 30 31.29 -0.72 23.05
N GLY A 31 31.49 -1.34 21.88
CA GLY A 31 30.76 -0.95 20.70
C GLY A 31 29.32 -1.05 21.14
N THR A 32 28.65 0.10 21.26
CA THR A 32 27.20 0.15 21.30
C THR A 32 26.71 -0.91 20.33
N ARG A 33 26.09 -1.99 20.84
CA ARG A 33 25.50 -3.01 20.00
C ARG A 33 24.52 -2.21 19.16
N SER A 34 24.91 -1.91 17.91
CA SER A 34 24.04 -1.27 16.93
C SER A 34 22.70 -1.98 17.10
N PRO A 35 21.59 -1.26 17.34
CA PRO A 35 20.30 -1.92 17.48
C PRO A 35 20.22 -2.85 16.28
N ARG A 36 20.28 -4.16 16.54
CA ARG A 36 20.31 -5.15 15.46
C ARG A 36 18.90 -5.09 14.93
N CYS A 37 18.70 -4.32 13.87
CA CYS A 37 17.40 -4.23 13.26
C CYS A 37 17.10 -5.58 12.67
N ASP A 38 15.92 -6.07 13.00
CA ASP A 38 15.48 -7.35 12.51
C ASP A 38 15.13 -7.20 11.03
N CYS A 39 16.01 -7.70 10.18
CA CYS A 39 15.83 -7.72 8.73
C CYS A 39 14.82 -8.80 8.30
N ALA A 40 14.30 -9.58 9.25
CA ALA A 40 13.20 -10.51 9.03
C ALA A 40 11.82 -9.87 9.30
N GLY A 41 11.76 -8.64 9.82
CA GLY A 41 10.51 -7.91 10.01
C GLY A 41 10.04 -7.18 8.75
N ASP A 42 8.72 -7.00 8.62
CA ASP A 42 8.05 -6.41 7.43
C ASP A 42 8.51 -4.97 7.09
N PHE A 43 9.21 -4.31 8.01
CA PHE A 43 9.61 -2.91 7.91
C PHE A 43 11.01 -2.69 7.32
N HIS A 44 11.88 -3.71 7.29
CA HIS A 44 13.25 -3.54 6.82
C HIS A 44 13.63 -4.63 5.82
N LYS A 45 14.18 -4.22 4.67
CA LYS A 45 14.68 -5.15 3.65
C LYS A 45 16.20 -5.13 3.64
N LYS A 46 16.82 -6.29 3.46
CA LYS A 46 18.27 -6.38 3.25
C LYS A 46 18.62 -5.81 1.87
N ILE A 47 19.43 -4.75 1.86
CA ILE A 47 19.98 -4.13 0.65
C ILE A 47 21.50 -4.10 0.81
N GLY A 48 22.19 -4.94 0.02
CA GLY A 48 23.63 -5.14 0.17
C GLY A 48 24.00 -5.70 1.55
N LEU A 49 24.80 -4.94 2.30
CA LEU A 49 25.26 -5.28 3.64
C LEU A 49 24.36 -4.75 4.76
N PHE A 50 23.42 -3.85 4.43
CA PHE A 50 22.57 -3.17 5.41
C PHE A 50 21.12 -3.62 5.33
N CYS A 51 20.39 -3.37 6.41
CA CYS A 51 18.94 -3.50 6.42
C CYS A 51 18.36 -2.10 6.42
N CYS A 52 17.63 -1.78 5.36
CA CYS A 52 17.13 -0.45 5.10
C CYS A 52 15.62 -0.42 5.29
N ARG A 53 15.12 0.70 5.81
CA ARG A 53 13.70 1.01 5.72
C ARG A 53 13.36 1.49 4.30
N GLY A 54 12.24 1.03 3.78
CA GLY A 54 11.73 1.42 2.47
C GLY A 54 11.14 2.83 2.46
N CYS A 55 10.68 3.24 1.28
CA CYS A 55 10.06 4.53 1.06
C CYS A 55 8.57 4.53 1.43
N PRO A 56 8.03 5.68 1.85
CA PRO A 56 6.60 5.80 2.09
C PRO A 56 5.82 5.88 0.78
N ALA A 57 4.50 5.70 0.84
CA ALA A 57 3.65 5.89 -0.33
C ALA A 57 3.86 7.29 -0.97
N GLY A 58 3.73 7.34 -2.29
CA GLY A 58 3.94 8.54 -3.09
C GLY A 58 5.38 8.99 -3.26
N HIS A 59 6.35 8.17 -2.87
CA HIS A 59 7.76 8.40 -3.12
C HIS A 59 8.37 7.21 -3.86
N TYR A 60 9.42 7.43 -4.65
CA TYR A 60 10.25 6.36 -5.20
C TYR A 60 11.62 6.33 -4.52
N LEU A 61 12.26 5.17 -4.57
CA LEU A 61 13.60 4.94 -4.05
C LEU A 61 14.63 5.61 -4.96
N LYS A 62 15.26 6.68 -4.48
CA LYS A 62 16.37 7.35 -5.19
C LYS A 62 17.71 6.69 -4.90
N ALA A 63 17.95 6.31 -3.64
CA ALA A 63 19.16 5.63 -3.22
C ALA A 63 18.88 4.78 -1.97
N PRO A 64 19.56 3.63 -1.81
CA PRO A 64 19.44 2.82 -0.61
C PRO A 64 20.04 3.54 0.61
N CYS A 65 19.77 3.01 1.81
CA CYS A 65 20.39 3.52 3.03
C CYS A 65 21.91 3.31 3.02
N THR A 66 22.65 4.24 3.62
CA THR A 66 24.12 4.21 3.72
C THR A 66 24.64 3.69 5.07
N GLU A 67 23.73 3.49 6.02
CA GLU A 67 24.03 3.02 7.38
C GLU A 67 23.10 1.86 7.77
N PRO A 68 23.55 0.95 8.65
CA PRO A 68 22.69 -0.12 9.16
C PRO A 68 21.43 0.46 9.78
N CYS A 69 20.26 -0.07 9.40
CA CYS A 69 18.96 0.41 9.89
C CYS A 69 18.58 1.83 9.43
N GLY A 70 19.31 2.39 8.47
CA GLY A 70 19.00 3.72 7.95
C GLY A 70 17.73 3.74 7.11
N ASN A 71 17.19 4.96 6.94
CA ASN A 71 16.15 5.21 5.97
C ASN A 71 16.76 5.27 4.57
N SER A 72 16.03 4.74 3.59
CA SER A 72 16.38 4.96 2.19
C SER A 72 16.17 6.42 1.81
N THR A 73 16.89 6.90 0.79
CA THR A 73 16.64 8.22 0.21
C THR A 73 15.45 8.11 -0.75
N CYS A 74 14.38 8.83 -0.45
CA CYS A 74 13.11 8.76 -1.16
C CYS A 74 12.77 10.12 -1.76
N LEU A 75 12.28 10.15 -2.99
CA LEU A 75 11.84 11.37 -3.67
C LEU A 75 10.39 11.23 -4.10
N LEU A 76 9.64 12.34 -4.13
CA LEU A 76 8.25 12.36 -4.56
C LEU A 76 8.07 11.77 -5.96
N CYS A 77 6.97 11.04 -6.15
CA CYS A 77 6.55 10.65 -7.49
C CYS A 77 6.33 11.89 -8.36
N PRO A 78 6.85 11.89 -9.60
CA PRO A 78 6.52 12.92 -10.59
C PRO A 78 5.02 13.05 -10.85
N GLN A 79 4.61 14.15 -11.49
CA GLN A 79 3.24 14.30 -11.99
C GLN A 79 2.87 13.12 -12.90
N ASP A 80 1.59 12.75 -12.89
CA ASP A 80 1.01 11.63 -13.64
C ASP A 80 1.64 10.25 -13.31
N THR A 81 2.22 10.13 -12.11
CA THR A 81 2.69 8.85 -11.57
C THR A 81 2.30 8.68 -10.10
N PHE A 82 2.19 7.43 -9.67
CA PHE A 82 1.82 7.07 -8.31
C PHE A 82 2.59 5.87 -7.76
N LEU A 83 2.58 5.75 -6.44
CA LEU A 83 3.03 4.56 -5.73
C LEU A 83 2.25 4.41 -4.42
N ALA A 84 1.36 3.42 -4.35
CA ALA A 84 0.39 3.32 -3.25
C ALA A 84 0.88 2.59 -1.98
N TRP A 85 1.95 1.82 -2.11
CA TRP A 85 2.40 0.93 -1.04
C TRP A 85 3.39 1.63 -0.12
N GLU A 86 3.25 1.42 1.18
CA GLU A 86 4.22 1.86 2.18
C GLU A 86 5.42 0.93 2.25
N ASN A 87 6.54 1.45 2.74
CA ASN A 87 7.79 0.71 2.98
C ASN A 87 8.31 -0.10 1.77
N HIS A 88 8.04 0.39 0.56
CA HIS A 88 8.45 -0.26 -0.67
C HIS A 88 9.89 0.13 -1.05
N HIS A 89 10.45 -0.56 -2.05
CA HIS A 89 11.84 -0.38 -2.50
C HIS A 89 11.94 -0.17 -4.02
N ASN A 90 10.85 0.29 -4.63
CA ASN A 90 10.77 0.50 -6.07
C ASN A 90 11.47 1.82 -6.44
N SER A 91 12.33 1.77 -7.45
CA SER A 91 13.05 2.94 -7.98
C SER A 91 12.22 3.81 -8.91
N GLU A 92 11.01 3.37 -9.25
CA GLU A 92 10.14 4.04 -10.21
C GLU A 92 8.69 4.03 -9.69
N CYS A 93 7.96 5.10 -9.99
CA CYS A 93 6.51 5.20 -9.76
C CYS A 93 5.77 4.64 -10.99
N ALA A 94 4.60 4.04 -10.75
CA ALA A 94 3.73 3.58 -11.84
C ALA A 94 3.08 4.78 -12.52
N ARG A 95 2.92 4.74 -13.85
CA ARG A 95 2.14 5.75 -14.55
C ARG A 95 0.66 5.61 -14.20
N CYS A 96 -0.01 6.73 -14.04
CA CYS A 96 -1.45 6.72 -13.83
C CYS A 96 -2.17 6.17 -15.06
N GLN A 97 -3.24 5.41 -14.85
CA GLN A 97 -4.12 4.99 -15.92
C GLN A 97 -4.96 6.16 -16.43
N ALA A 98 -5.23 6.16 -17.73
CA ALA A 98 -6.23 7.02 -18.35
C ALA A 98 -7.55 6.26 -18.45
N CYS A 99 -8.67 6.96 -18.24
CA CYS A 99 -9.99 6.35 -18.41
C CYS A 99 -10.34 6.26 -19.90
N ASP A 100 -10.94 5.14 -20.28
CA ASP A 100 -11.26 4.86 -21.67
C ASP A 100 -12.47 5.71 -22.13
N GLU A 101 -12.17 6.78 -22.87
CA GLU A 101 -13.17 7.67 -23.44
C GLU A 101 -14.07 6.97 -24.47
N GLN A 102 -13.55 5.99 -25.21
CA GLN A 102 -14.35 5.22 -26.18
C GLN A 102 -15.35 4.32 -25.46
N ALA A 103 -15.01 3.85 -24.27
CA ALA A 103 -15.91 3.14 -23.36
C ALA A 103 -16.78 4.09 -22.50
N SER A 104 -16.77 5.40 -22.77
CA SER A 104 -17.52 6.43 -22.02
C SER A 104 -17.17 6.48 -20.52
N GLN A 105 -15.95 6.08 -20.15
CA GLN A 105 -15.47 6.15 -18.78
C GLN A 105 -15.01 7.56 -18.44
N VAL A 106 -15.07 7.92 -17.17
CA VAL A 106 -14.57 9.17 -16.61
C VAL A 106 -13.73 8.92 -15.37
N ALA A 107 -12.83 9.85 -15.05
CA ALA A 107 -12.11 9.84 -13.77
C ALA A 107 -13.08 10.21 -12.64
N LEU A 108 -13.42 9.23 -11.81
CA LEU A 108 -14.20 9.47 -10.58
C LEU A 108 -13.31 10.02 -9.47
N GLU A 109 -12.05 9.58 -9.45
CA GLU A 109 -10.98 10.16 -8.64
C GLU A 109 -9.76 10.34 -9.52
N ASN A 110 -9.17 11.53 -9.44
CA ASN A 110 -7.96 11.86 -10.17
C ASN A 110 -6.75 11.16 -9.57
N CYS A 111 -5.75 10.90 -10.42
CA CYS A 111 -4.49 10.37 -9.94
C CYS A 111 -3.82 11.31 -8.92
N SER A 112 -3.08 10.71 -7.99
CA SER A 112 -2.24 11.40 -7.03
C SER A 112 -0.93 10.66 -6.86
N ALA A 113 0.04 11.23 -6.15
CA ALA A 113 1.29 10.52 -5.87
C ALA A 113 1.05 9.16 -5.16
N VAL A 114 -0.03 9.00 -4.39
CA VAL A 114 -0.29 7.79 -3.58
C VAL A 114 -1.35 6.86 -4.18
N ALA A 115 -2.03 7.24 -5.25
CA ALA A 115 -3.13 6.45 -5.79
C ALA A 115 -3.31 6.67 -7.29
N ASP A 116 -3.63 5.59 -8.00
CA ASP A 116 -3.97 5.63 -9.42
C ASP A 116 -5.28 6.38 -9.66
N THR A 117 -5.53 6.76 -10.92
CA THR A 117 -6.83 7.24 -11.37
C THR A 117 -7.88 6.15 -11.16
N ARG A 118 -9.02 6.50 -10.54
CA ARG A 118 -10.17 5.58 -10.46
C ARG A 118 -11.16 5.87 -11.58
N CYS A 119 -11.19 5.01 -12.57
CA CYS A 119 -12.12 5.10 -13.69
C CYS A 119 -13.49 4.51 -13.35
N GLY A 120 -14.55 5.10 -13.91
CA GLY A 120 -15.91 4.61 -13.75
C GLY A 120 -16.91 5.41 -14.58
N CYS A 121 -18.20 5.25 -14.28
CA CYS A 121 -19.27 5.91 -15.02
C CYS A 121 -19.73 7.19 -14.33
N LYS A 122 -19.97 8.24 -15.13
CA LYS A 122 -20.50 9.51 -14.62
C LYS A 122 -21.92 9.34 -14.05
N PRO A 123 -22.40 10.27 -13.21
CA PRO A 123 -23.76 10.21 -12.68
C PRO A 123 -24.82 10.05 -13.78
N GLY A 124 -25.79 9.17 -13.55
CA GLY A 124 -26.83 8.82 -14.54
C GLY A 124 -26.41 7.76 -15.56
N TRP A 125 -25.25 7.13 -15.38
CA TRP A 125 -24.73 6.07 -16.23
C TRP A 125 -24.40 4.84 -15.36
N PHE A 126 -24.60 3.65 -15.90
CA PHE A 126 -24.31 2.39 -15.22
C PHE A 126 -23.15 1.65 -15.90
N VAL A 127 -22.48 0.80 -15.11
CA VAL A 127 -21.36 -0.04 -15.57
C VAL A 127 -21.93 -1.28 -16.25
N GLU A 128 -21.52 -1.52 -17.49
CA GLU A 128 -21.79 -2.76 -18.20
C GLU A 128 -20.48 -3.46 -18.56
N CYS A 129 -20.32 -4.69 -18.06
CA CYS A 129 -19.09 -5.44 -18.25
C CYS A 129 -19.06 -6.07 -19.65
N GLN A 130 -17.92 -6.01 -20.32
CA GLN A 130 -17.74 -6.64 -21.64
C GLN A 130 -17.63 -8.16 -21.56
N VAL A 131 -17.47 -8.69 -20.34
CA VAL A 131 -17.33 -10.12 -20.05
C VAL A 131 -18.43 -10.58 -19.11
N SER A 132 -18.86 -11.82 -19.27
CA SER A 132 -19.97 -12.42 -18.50
C SER A 132 -19.67 -12.60 -17.01
N GLN A 133 -18.39 -12.75 -16.64
CA GLN A 133 -17.93 -12.82 -15.26
C GLN A 133 -17.10 -11.60 -14.94
N CYS A 134 -17.75 -10.59 -14.37
CA CYS A 134 -17.12 -9.32 -14.07
C CYS A 134 -16.39 -9.34 -12.73
N VAL A 135 -15.10 -9.04 -12.76
CA VAL A 135 -14.26 -8.78 -11.59
C VAL A 135 -13.77 -7.33 -11.63
N SER A 136 -13.14 -6.85 -10.56
CA SER A 136 -12.71 -5.44 -10.45
C SER A 136 -11.77 -4.98 -11.58
N SER A 137 -11.05 -5.89 -12.22
CA SER A 137 -10.14 -5.61 -13.35
C SER A 137 -10.73 -5.95 -14.72
N SER A 138 -12.01 -6.33 -14.80
CA SER A 138 -12.66 -6.66 -16.06
C SER A 138 -12.88 -5.40 -16.90
N PRO A 139 -12.75 -5.49 -18.24
CA PRO A 139 -13.12 -4.39 -19.11
C PRO A 139 -14.63 -4.12 -19.02
N PHE A 140 -14.99 -2.84 -18.98
CA PHE A 140 -16.35 -2.37 -18.90
C PHE A 140 -16.55 -1.12 -19.75
N TYR A 141 -17.79 -0.85 -20.11
CA TYR A 141 -18.20 0.41 -20.70
C TYR A 141 -19.34 1.02 -19.88
N CYS A 142 -19.56 2.31 -20.09
CA CYS A 142 -20.62 3.04 -19.44
C CYS A 142 -21.79 3.22 -20.39
N GLN A 143 -22.99 2.92 -19.91
CA GLN A 143 -24.24 3.12 -20.63
C GLN A 143 -25.08 4.20 -19.93
N PRO A 144 -25.73 5.10 -20.67
CA PRO A 144 -26.68 6.02 -20.07
C PRO A 144 -27.87 5.23 -19.52
N CYS A 145 -28.31 5.59 -18.32
CA CYS A 145 -29.53 5.01 -17.78
C CYS A 145 -30.77 5.51 -18.53
N LEU A 146 -31.79 4.67 -18.60
CA LEU A 146 -33.11 5.01 -19.09
C LEU A 146 -33.72 6.14 -18.25
N ASP A 147 -34.27 7.14 -18.95
CA ASP A 147 -35.09 8.20 -18.36
C ASP A 147 -36.57 7.80 -18.46
N CYS A 148 -37.09 7.18 -17.41
CA CYS A 148 -38.49 6.77 -17.38
C CYS A 148 -39.46 7.96 -17.45
N GLY A 149 -39.05 9.15 -17.00
CA GLY A 149 -39.87 10.36 -17.07
C GLY A 149 -40.10 10.79 -18.52
N ALA A 150 -39.03 10.77 -19.33
CA ALA A 150 -39.11 10.99 -20.78
C ALA A 150 -39.97 9.95 -21.51
N LEU A 151 -40.12 8.76 -20.93
CA LEU A 151 -40.99 7.69 -21.43
C LEU A 151 -42.41 7.73 -20.84
N HIS A 152 -42.73 8.73 -20.02
CA HIS A 152 -43.97 8.84 -19.26
C HIS A 152 -44.28 7.59 -18.41
N ARG A 153 -43.25 7.01 -17.79
CA ARG A 153 -43.32 5.83 -16.92
C ARG A 153 -42.82 6.14 -15.51
N HIS A 154 -43.31 5.38 -14.53
CA HIS A 154 -42.75 5.39 -13.18
C HIS A 154 -41.41 4.67 -13.15
N ALA A 155 -40.40 5.25 -12.49
CA ALA A 155 -39.18 4.52 -12.18
C ALA A 155 -39.45 3.55 -11.02
N ARG A 156 -39.27 2.25 -11.25
CA ARG A 156 -39.40 1.20 -10.22
C ARG A 156 -38.09 0.99 -9.49
N LEU A 157 -36.99 1.00 -10.24
CA LEU A 157 -35.63 0.94 -9.72
C LEU A 157 -34.82 2.09 -10.29
N LEU A 158 -34.07 2.76 -9.42
CA LEU A 158 -33.19 3.85 -9.83
C LEU A 158 -31.90 3.31 -10.45
N CYS A 159 -31.38 4.07 -11.41
CA CYS A 159 -30.05 3.92 -11.99
C CYS A 159 -28.96 3.76 -10.91
N SER A 160 -28.18 2.70 -11.01
CA SER A 160 -27.05 2.43 -10.10
C SER A 160 -26.02 1.54 -10.79
N ARG A 161 -25.77 0.33 -10.27
CA ARG A 161 -24.95 -0.70 -10.94
C ARG A 161 -25.64 -1.36 -12.13
N ARG A 162 -26.89 -0.99 -12.39
CA ARG A 162 -27.73 -1.48 -13.50
C ARG A 162 -28.60 -0.33 -13.98
N ASP A 163 -29.15 -0.51 -15.17
CA ASP A 163 -30.09 0.43 -15.77
C ASP A 163 -31.33 0.66 -14.89
N THR A 164 -31.99 1.78 -15.11
CA THR A 164 -33.29 2.12 -14.53
C THR A 164 -34.33 1.10 -15.01
N ASP A 165 -35.17 0.60 -14.09
CA ASP A 165 -36.33 -0.22 -14.47
C ASP A 165 -37.57 0.67 -14.56
N CYS A 166 -38.12 0.81 -15.77
CA CYS A 166 -39.32 1.59 -16.02
C CYS A 166 -40.58 0.73 -15.89
N GLY A 167 -41.47 1.16 -15.00
CA GLY A 167 -42.75 0.53 -14.74
C GLY A 167 -43.89 1.04 -15.61
N THR A 168 -45.08 1.09 -15.02
CA THR A 168 -46.31 1.49 -15.69
C THR A 168 -46.32 2.97 -16.05
N CYS A 169 -47.17 3.31 -17.02
CA CYS A 169 -47.41 4.69 -17.42
C CYS A 169 -47.78 5.59 -16.23
N LEU A 170 -47.35 6.85 -16.32
CA LEU A 170 -47.71 7.93 -15.40
C LEU A 170 -49.22 8.26 -15.53
N PRO A 171 -49.83 8.85 -14.49
CA PRO A 171 -51.20 9.34 -14.58
C PRO A 171 -51.41 10.28 -15.78
N GLY A 172 -52.52 10.10 -16.50
CA GLY A 172 -52.81 10.83 -17.75
C GLY A 172 -52.30 10.14 -19.01
N PHE A 173 -51.65 8.98 -18.89
CA PHE A 173 -51.19 8.16 -20.02
C PHE A 173 -51.69 6.71 -19.90
N TYR A 174 -51.91 6.06 -21.04
CA TYR A 174 -52.25 4.63 -21.13
C TYR A 174 -51.23 3.88 -22.01
N GLU A 175 -51.12 2.57 -21.80
CA GLU A 175 -50.23 1.70 -22.58
C GLU A 175 -50.76 1.52 -24.02
N HIS A 176 -49.92 1.80 -25.00
CA HIS A 176 -50.19 1.53 -26.40
C HIS A 176 -48.92 1.03 -27.10
N GLY A 177 -48.94 -0.23 -27.53
CA GLY A 177 -47.73 -0.90 -28.01
C GLY A 177 -46.69 -1.01 -26.89
N ASN A 178 -45.49 -0.48 -27.13
CA ASN A 178 -44.40 -0.44 -26.14
C ASN A 178 -44.30 0.93 -25.43
N GLY A 179 -45.21 1.87 -25.70
CA GLY A 179 -45.14 3.25 -25.23
C GLY A 179 -46.34 3.68 -24.38
N CYS A 180 -46.18 4.80 -23.69
CA CYS A 180 -47.23 5.47 -22.96
C CYS A 180 -47.75 6.65 -23.78
N VAL A 181 -49.04 6.65 -24.10
CA VAL A 181 -49.70 7.70 -24.91
C VAL A 181 -50.70 8.47 -24.06
N SER A 182 -50.86 9.76 -24.31
CA SER A 182 -51.74 10.62 -23.53
C SER A 182 -53.21 10.20 -23.69
N CYS A 183 -53.96 10.23 -22.59
CA CYS A 183 -55.39 9.99 -22.62
C CYS A 183 -56.12 11.07 -23.46
N PRO A 184 -57.15 10.70 -24.25
CA PRO A 184 -58.01 11.68 -24.92
C PRO A 184 -58.64 12.64 -23.91
N THR A 185 -58.71 13.93 -24.28
CA THR A 185 -59.40 14.99 -23.52
C THR A 185 -60.90 14.97 -23.75
#